data_AF-A0AAD5NX13-F1
#
_entry.id   AF-A0AAD5NX13-F1
#
_cell.length_a   1.000
_cell.length_b   1.000
_cell.length_c   1.000
_cell.angle_alpha   90.00
_cell.angle_beta   90.00
_cell.angle_gamma   90.00
#
_symmetry.space_group_name_H-M   'P 1'
#
loop_
_entity.id
_entity.type
_entity.pdbx_description
1 polymer ?
#
loop_
_entity_poly.entity_id
_entity_poly.type
_entity_poly.pdbx_seq_one_letter_code
_entity_poly.pdbx_strand_id
1 'polypeptide(L)'
;MNSGSDIEHEAFLALWLSRFVFPISYSIVTQSVFPTEIHLARGTKIALAPAILASIYRDLSFLKEKIVALTEFDKSEVGDGGLAVTIWSQFQLIQIWERFIELRPNPNLIKIGETRFARWHKMMMIVDNVRRVLDSAKENFDWRPYAKALRNWNLPEFYAEKEM
;
A
#
# COMPACT_ATOMS: atom_id res chain seq x y z
N MET A 1 34.03 2.48 21.07
CA MET A 1 33.74 1.13 20.54
C MET A 1 32.26 0.88 20.71
N ASN A 2 31.44 1.25 19.71
CA ASN A 2 30.02 0.89 19.56
C ASN A 2 29.62 0.84 18.07
N SER A 3 30.59 0.85 17.13
CA SER A 3 30.34 0.96 15.69
C SER A 3 29.49 -0.18 15.10
N GLY A 4 29.36 -1.30 15.82
CA GLY A 4 28.43 -2.36 15.44
C GLY A 4 26.97 -1.91 15.47
N SER A 5 26.54 -1.15 16.50
CA SER A 5 25.16 -0.69 16.61
C SER A 5 24.79 0.32 15.52
N ASP A 6 25.75 1.13 15.10
CA ASP A 6 25.53 2.17 14.08
C ASP A 6 25.33 1.52 12.71
N ILE A 7 26.18 0.55 12.35
CA ILE A 7 26.06 -0.21 11.09
C ILE A 7 24.79 -1.07 11.10
N GLU A 8 24.41 -1.65 12.24
CA GLU A 8 23.15 -2.39 12.38
C GLU A 8 21.92 -1.49 12.18
N HIS A 9 21.96 -0.26 12.73
CA HIS A 9 20.89 0.71 12.56
C HIS A 9 20.76 1.18 11.10
N GLU A 10 21.90 1.48 10.47
CA GLU A 10 22.02 1.79 9.04
C GLU A 10 21.44 0.64 8.19
N ALA A 11 21.90 -0.59 8.39
CA ALA A 11 21.40 -1.76 7.67
C ALA A 11 19.89 -1.99 7.89
N PHE A 12 19.38 -1.78 9.10
CA PHE A 12 17.95 -1.87 9.41
C PHE A 12 17.15 -0.85 8.61
N LEU A 13 17.59 0.41 8.57
CA LEU A 13 16.91 1.46 7.82
C LEU A 13 16.94 1.18 6.32
N ALA A 14 18.02 0.62 5.79
CA ALA A 14 18.13 0.28 4.37
C ALA A 14 17.12 -0.81 4.01
N LEU A 15 17.03 -1.83 4.86
CA LEU A 15 16.03 -2.90 4.73
C LEU A 15 14.60 -2.34 4.81
N TRP A 16 14.34 -1.45 5.78
CA TRP A 16 13.03 -0.85 5.98
C TRP A 16 12.61 0.02 4.79
N LEU A 17 13.48 0.90 4.31
CA LEU A 17 13.24 1.72 3.12
C LEU A 17 12.96 0.86 1.89
N SER A 18 13.79 -0.16 1.64
CA SER A 18 13.67 -1.01 0.46
C SER A 18 12.42 -1.90 0.48
N ARG A 19 11.91 -2.27 1.66
CA ARG A 19 10.74 -3.15 1.78
C ARG A 19 9.42 -2.40 1.88
N PHE A 20 9.39 -1.25 2.53
CA PHE A 20 8.14 -0.58 2.91
C PHE A 20 7.94 0.79 2.25
N VAL A 21 9.02 1.49 1.89
CA VAL A 21 8.94 2.86 1.35
C VAL A 21 9.12 2.87 -0.17
N PHE A 22 10.15 2.17 -0.66
CA PHE A 22 10.50 2.04 -2.07
C PHE A 22 10.56 0.58 -2.50
N PRO A 23 9.45 -0.17 -2.40
CA PRO A 23 9.44 -1.58 -2.77
C PRO A 23 9.70 -1.74 -4.27
N ILE A 24 10.82 -2.37 -4.58
CA ILE A 24 11.16 -2.88 -5.93
C ILE A 24 11.11 -4.41 -5.91
N SER A 25 11.62 -5.02 -4.84
CA SER A 25 11.56 -6.45 -4.56
C SER A 25 11.64 -6.70 -3.05
N TYR A 26 10.98 -7.74 -2.54
CA TYR A 26 11.08 -8.12 -1.13
C TYR A 26 12.42 -8.78 -0.75
N SER A 27 13.10 -9.37 -1.73
CA SER A 27 14.33 -10.14 -1.52
C SER A 27 15.61 -9.33 -1.74
N ILE A 28 15.54 -8.12 -2.30
CA ILE A 28 16.70 -7.33 -2.69
C ILE A 28 16.64 -5.96 -2.03
N VAL A 29 17.74 -5.56 -1.38
CA VAL A 29 17.96 -4.19 -0.93
C VAL A 29 18.66 -3.43 -2.05
N THR A 30 18.01 -2.38 -2.55
CA THR A 30 18.53 -1.63 -3.72
C THR A 30 19.57 -0.62 -3.27
N GLN A 31 20.71 -0.52 -3.98
CA GLN A 31 21.77 0.43 -3.64
C GLN A 31 21.30 1.90 -3.59
N SER A 32 20.23 2.24 -4.33
CA SER A 32 19.64 3.57 -4.33
C SER A 32 19.07 4.02 -2.97
N VAL A 33 18.78 3.10 -2.04
CA VAL A 33 18.28 3.46 -0.72
C VAL A 33 19.39 3.83 0.27
N PHE A 34 20.65 3.40 0.05
CA PHE A 34 21.75 3.61 1.01
C PHE A 34 22.02 5.08 1.31
N PRO A 35 22.08 6.02 0.34
CA PRO A 35 22.27 7.43 0.70
C PRO A 35 21.17 7.96 1.62
N THR A 36 19.92 7.59 1.34
CA THR A 36 18.76 8.03 2.14
C THR A 36 18.81 7.46 3.55
N GLU A 37 19.18 6.19 3.65
CA GLU A 37 19.35 5.48 4.91
C GLU A 37 20.45 6.07 5.78
N ILE A 38 21.65 6.31 5.23
CA ILE A 38 22.77 6.90 5.98
C ILE A 38 22.37 8.27 6.54
N HIS A 39 21.67 9.08 5.73
CA HIS A 39 21.18 10.38 6.19
C HIS A 39 20.15 10.23 7.32
N LEU A 40 19.21 9.29 7.23
CA LEU A 40 18.23 9.01 8.28
C LEU A 40 18.89 8.50 9.57
N ALA A 41 19.85 7.58 9.46
CA ALA A 41 20.60 7.01 10.58
C ALA A 41 21.35 8.10 11.37
N ARG A 42 21.85 9.11 10.66
CA ARG A 42 22.49 10.30 11.25
C ARG A 42 21.51 11.34 11.80
N GLY A 43 20.21 11.07 11.77
CA GLY A 43 19.16 11.97 12.27
C GLY A 43 18.80 13.11 11.32
N THR A 44 19.16 13.02 10.03
CA THR A 44 18.76 14.01 9.04
C THR A 44 17.25 13.90 8.80
N LYS A 45 16.54 15.02 8.93
CA LYS A 45 15.11 15.07 8.63
C LYS A 45 14.90 15.04 7.12
N ILE A 46 14.29 13.98 6.62
CA ILE A 46 13.95 13.81 5.20
C ILE A 46 12.44 13.69 5.05
N ALA A 47 11.87 14.46 4.11
CA ALA A 47 10.46 14.32 3.75
C ALA A 47 10.27 13.13 2.81
N LEU A 48 9.86 11.97 3.35
CA LEU A 48 9.57 10.77 2.56
C LEU A 48 8.20 10.82 1.86
N ALA A 49 7.28 11.64 2.37
CA ALA A 49 5.90 11.69 1.88
C ALA A 49 5.78 11.96 0.37
N PRO A 50 6.53 12.90 -0.25
CA PRO A 50 6.47 13.11 -1.70
C PRO A 50 6.92 11.89 -2.50
N ALA A 51 7.95 11.19 -2.02
CA ALA A 51 8.50 10.02 -2.70
C ALA A 51 7.57 8.80 -2.59
N ILE A 52 6.92 8.62 -1.43
CA ILE A 52 5.84 7.65 -1.24
C ILE A 52 4.64 7.99 -2.13
N LEU A 53 4.27 9.27 -2.23
CA LEU A 53 3.15 9.69 -3.07
C LEU A 53 3.44 9.40 -4.56
N ALA A 54 4.66 9.70 -5.02
CA ALA A 54 5.09 9.40 -6.38
C ALA A 54 5.06 7.89 -6.68
N SER A 55 5.53 7.05 -5.76
CA SER A 55 5.42 5.59 -5.92
C SER A 55 3.95 5.14 -5.95
N ILE A 56 3.10 5.76 -5.13
CA ILE A 56 1.65 5.50 -5.13
C ILE A 56 1.05 5.79 -6.51
N TYR A 57 1.31 6.97 -7.09
CA TYR A 57 0.76 7.35 -8.40
C TYR A 57 1.33 6.51 -9.54
N ARG A 58 2.60 6.11 -9.46
CA ARG A 58 3.24 5.25 -10.46
C ARG A 58 2.51 3.91 -10.54
N ASP A 59 2.30 3.21 -9.43
CA ASP A 59 1.69 1.88 -9.52
C ASP A 59 0.17 1.97 -9.78
N LEU A 60 -0.51 3.05 -9.36
CA LEU A 60 -1.90 3.31 -9.78
C LEU A 60 -2.02 3.56 -11.30
N SER A 61 -1.06 4.28 -11.89
CA SER A 61 -1.00 4.46 -13.34
C SER A 61 -0.77 3.14 -14.05
N PHE A 62 0.14 2.30 -13.55
CA PHE A 62 0.38 0.97 -14.09
C PHE A 62 -0.86 0.06 -13.97
N LEU A 63 -1.56 0.09 -12.83
CA LEU A 63 -2.83 -0.64 -12.66
C LEU A 63 -3.87 -0.19 -13.68
N LYS A 64 -4.02 1.13 -13.88
CA LYS A 64 -4.94 1.70 -14.88
C LYS A 64 -4.60 1.20 -16.29
N GLU A 65 -3.33 1.26 -16.69
CA GLU A 65 -2.88 0.78 -18.00
C GLU A 65 -3.21 -0.71 -18.21
N LYS A 66 -2.99 -1.53 -17.19
CA LYS A 66 -3.33 -2.96 -17.24
C LYS A 66 -4.83 -3.21 -17.34
N ILE A 67 -5.65 -2.46 -16.60
CA ILE A 67 -7.10 -2.53 -16.71
C ILE A 67 -7.55 -2.14 -18.12
N VAL A 68 -6.99 -1.07 -18.71
CA VAL A 68 -7.31 -0.67 -20.09
C VAL A 68 -6.90 -1.74 -21.09
N ALA A 69 -5.68 -2.27 -21.00
CA ALA A 69 -5.21 -3.32 -21.89
C ALA A 69 -6.12 -4.56 -21.86
N LEU A 70 -6.54 -5.02 -20.68
CA LEU A 70 -7.49 -6.12 -20.52
C LEU A 70 -8.80 -5.89 -21.31
N THR A 71 -9.28 -4.66 -21.36
CA THR A 71 -10.53 -4.33 -22.06
C THR A 71 -10.41 -4.29 -23.58
N GLU A 72 -9.20 -4.15 -24.10
CA GLU A 72 -8.91 -4.30 -25.52
C GLU A 72 -8.78 -5.78 -25.90
N PHE A 73 -8.22 -6.60 -25.02
CA PHE A 73 -8.10 -8.05 -25.20
C PHE A 73 -9.43 -8.80 -25.11
N ASP A 74 -10.36 -8.41 -24.22
CA ASP A 74 -11.71 -9.01 -24.14
C ASP A 74 -12.53 -8.89 -25.43
N LYS A 75 -12.11 -8.05 -26.39
CA LYS A 75 -12.73 -7.92 -27.71
C LYS A 75 -12.15 -8.87 -28.77
N SER A 76 -11.07 -9.58 -28.46
CA SER A 76 -10.37 -10.51 -29.34
C SER A 76 -10.44 -11.91 -28.72
N GLU A 77 -11.22 -12.83 -29.31
CA GLU A 77 -11.56 -14.17 -28.83
C GLU A 77 -10.38 -15.17 -28.70
N VAL A 78 -9.24 -14.81 -28.10
CA VAL A 78 -8.11 -15.73 -27.96
C VAL A 78 -7.55 -15.71 -26.53
N GLY A 79 -7.89 -16.77 -25.80
CA GLY A 79 -7.08 -17.34 -24.74
C GLY A 79 -7.22 -16.68 -23.38
N ASP A 80 -7.69 -17.48 -22.42
CA ASP A 80 -7.68 -17.28 -20.97
C ASP A 80 -6.24 -17.07 -20.44
N GLY A 81 -5.66 -15.92 -20.77
CA GLY A 81 -4.37 -15.46 -20.30
C GLY A 81 -4.58 -14.39 -19.23
N GLY A 82 -5.06 -14.79 -18.05
CA GLY A 82 -5.25 -13.88 -16.93
C GLY A 82 -3.99 -13.05 -16.65
N LEU A 83 -4.05 -11.74 -16.94
CA LEU A 83 -2.95 -10.81 -16.65
C LEU A 83 -2.87 -10.61 -15.14
N ALA A 84 -1.98 -11.37 -14.49
CA ALA A 84 -1.65 -11.17 -13.08
C ALA A 84 -0.95 -9.81 -12.89
N VAL A 85 -1.60 -8.88 -12.20
CA VAL A 85 -1.01 -7.60 -11.81
C VAL A 85 -0.45 -7.72 -10.41
N THR A 86 0.88 -7.81 -10.29
CA THR A 86 1.55 -7.79 -8.98
C THR A 86 1.80 -6.33 -8.56
N ILE A 87 0.98 -5.84 -7.63
CA ILE A 87 1.17 -4.54 -7.00
C ILE A 87 2.04 -4.74 -5.75
N TRP A 88 3.22 -4.13 -5.74
CA TRP A 88 4.19 -4.27 -4.64
C TRP A 88 3.94 -3.29 -3.49
N SER A 89 2.99 -2.38 -3.64
CA SER A 89 2.67 -1.38 -2.62
C SER A 89 1.62 -1.91 -1.64
N GLN A 90 2.10 -2.31 -0.46
CA GLN A 90 1.26 -2.69 0.67
C GLN A 90 0.29 -1.56 1.06
N PHE A 91 0.74 -0.31 0.96
CA PHE A 91 -0.09 0.85 1.27
C PHE A 91 -1.23 1.06 0.26
N GLN A 92 -0.99 0.84 -1.04
CA GLN A 92 -2.05 0.96 -2.04
C GLN A 92 -3.14 -0.08 -1.84
N LEU A 93 -2.79 -1.34 -1.56
CA LEU A 93 -3.78 -2.39 -1.35
C LEU A 93 -4.69 -2.07 -0.17
N ILE A 94 -4.12 -1.57 0.92
CA ILE A 94 -4.92 -1.16 2.09
C ILE A 94 -5.82 0.04 1.76
N GLN A 95 -5.32 1.02 1.00
CA GLN A 95 -6.16 2.15 0.56
C GLN A 95 -7.29 1.67 -0.36
N ILE A 96 -7.05 0.71 -1.24
CA ILE A 96 -8.09 0.15 -2.12
C ILE A 96 -9.13 -0.61 -1.29
N TRP A 97 -8.72 -1.52 -0.39
CA TRP A 97 -9.64 -2.32 0.42
C TRP A 97 -10.45 -1.51 1.43
N GLU A 98 -9.89 -0.42 1.92
CA GLU A 98 -10.61 0.44 2.85
C GLU A 98 -11.62 1.35 2.15
N ARG A 99 -11.41 1.65 0.85
CA ARG A 99 -12.25 2.58 0.09
C ARG A 99 -13.27 1.92 -0.81
N PHE A 100 -12.96 0.76 -1.37
CA PHE A 100 -13.84 0.00 -2.25
C PHE A 100 -14.37 -1.23 -1.53
N ILE A 101 -15.57 -1.11 -0.97
CA ILE A 101 -16.19 -2.17 -0.15
C ILE A 101 -16.36 -3.48 -0.94
N GLU A 102 -16.61 -3.40 -2.25
CA GLU A 102 -16.76 -4.57 -3.12
C GLU A 102 -15.43 -5.27 -3.45
N LEU A 103 -14.28 -4.58 -3.35
CA LEU A 103 -12.95 -5.17 -3.56
C LEU A 103 -12.32 -5.72 -2.28
N ARG A 104 -13.01 -5.54 -1.16
CA ARG A 104 -12.49 -5.80 0.18
C ARG A 104 -12.57 -7.29 0.52
N PRO A 105 -11.46 -7.92 0.98
CA PRO A 105 -11.53 -9.22 1.64
C PRO A 105 -12.17 -9.12 3.02
N ASN A 106 -12.69 -10.24 3.53
CA ASN A 106 -13.30 -10.29 4.86
C ASN A 106 -12.30 -9.86 5.94
N PRO A 107 -12.56 -8.76 6.69
CA PRO A 107 -11.58 -8.18 7.59
C PRO A 107 -11.33 -9.00 8.86
N ASN A 108 -10.09 -9.02 9.34
CA ASN A 108 -9.75 -9.61 10.63
C ASN A 108 -10.25 -8.72 11.78
N LEU A 109 -10.50 -9.36 12.92
CA LEU A 109 -10.70 -8.64 14.18
C LEU A 109 -9.35 -8.07 14.64
N ILE A 110 -9.32 -6.77 14.94
CA ILE A 110 -8.15 -6.11 15.51
C ILE A 110 -8.07 -6.52 16.99
N LYS A 111 -6.92 -7.04 17.42
CA LYS A 111 -6.67 -7.30 18.85
C LYS A 111 -6.23 -6.02 19.55
N ILE A 112 -6.41 -5.97 20.87
CA ILE A 112 -5.96 -4.84 21.68
C ILE A 112 -4.44 -4.68 21.52
N GLY A 113 -4.01 -3.48 21.15
CA GLY A 113 -2.60 -3.15 20.90
C GLY A 113 -2.14 -3.35 19.45
N GLU A 114 -2.98 -3.91 18.57
CA GLU A 114 -2.66 -4.03 17.15
C GLU A 114 -2.98 -2.75 16.37
N THR A 115 -2.26 -2.54 15.27
CA THR A 115 -2.52 -1.42 14.37
C THR A 115 -3.75 -1.70 13.49
N ARG A 116 -4.34 -0.65 12.93
CA ARG A 116 -5.43 -0.76 11.95
C ARG A 116 -5.08 -1.68 10.77
N PHE A 117 -3.81 -1.71 10.37
CA PHE A 117 -3.31 -2.57 9.30
C PHE A 117 -3.38 -4.06 9.62
N ALA A 118 -3.43 -4.46 10.89
CA ALA A 118 -3.58 -5.87 11.29
C ALA A 118 -4.89 -6.49 10.75
N ARG A 119 -5.90 -5.65 10.51
CA ARG A 119 -7.17 -6.00 9.86
C ARG A 119 -6.98 -6.71 8.52
N TRP A 120 -5.87 -6.41 7.85
CA TRP A 120 -5.57 -6.84 6.48
C TRP A 120 -4.39 -7.82 6.42
N HIS A 121 -3.90 -8.26 7.58
CA HIS A 121 -2.75 -9.15 7.64
C HIS A 121 -3.04 -10.48 6.93
N LYS A 122 -2.13 -10.87 6.03
CA LYS A 122 -2.20 -12.10 5.20
C LYS A 122 -3.46 -12.20 4.33
N MET A 123 -4.05 -11.07 3.96
CA MET A 123 -5.15 -11.05 3.01
C MET A 123 -4.65 -10.92 1.58
N MET A 124 -5.36 -11.59 0.67
CA MET A 124 -5.13 -11.49 -0.76
C MET A 124 -6.39 -10.93 -1.40
N MET A 125 -6.22 -10.03 -2.36
CA MET A 125 -7.33 -9.55 -3.19
C MET A 125 -7.51 -10.54 -4.34
N ILE A 126 -8.61 -11.27 -4.34
CA ILE A 126 -9.03 -12.12 -5.46
C ILE A 126 -10.34 -11.54 -5.94
N VAL A 127 -10.31 -10.79 -7.04
CA VAL A 127 -11.51 -10.18 -7.61
C VAL A 127 -11.50 -10.42 -9.11
N ASP A 128 -12.54 -11.09 -9.59
CA ASP A 128 -12.83 -11.21 -11.00
C ASP A 128 -13.46 -9.90 -11.47
N ASN A 129 -12.80 -9.24 -12.42
CA ASN A 129 -13.29 -8.03 -13.10
C ASN A 129 -13.36 -6.76 -12.21
N VAL A 130 -12.21 -6.35 -11.67
CA VAL A 130 -11.98 -5.10 -10.91
C VAL A 130 -12.63 -3.88 -11.57
N ARG A 131 -12.69 -3.83 -12.92
CA ARG A 131 -13.28 -2.71 -13.66
C ARG A 131 -14.75 -2.48 -13.32
N ARG A 132 -15.58 -3.54 -13.32
CA ARG A 132 -17.01 -3.41 -13.03
C ARG A 132 -17.24 -2.78 -11.66
N VAL A 133 -16.44 -3.21 -10.68
CA VAL A 133 -16.49 -2.67 -9.32
C VAL A 133 -16.08 -1.20 -9.29
N LEU A 134 -15.05 -0.79 -10.04
CA LEU A 134 -14.66 0.61 -10.12
C LEU A 134 -15.73 1.49 -10.79
N ASP A 135 -16.39 0.97 -11.84
CA ASP A 135 -17.45 1.69 -12.55
C ASP A 135 -18.71 1.85 -11.67
N SER A 136 -19.02 0.89 -10.80
CA SER A 136 -20.12 0.97 -9.82
C SER A 136 -19.74 1.66 -8.50
N ALA A 137 -18.46 1.85 -8.22
CA ALA A 137 -17.97 2.28 -6.91
C ALA A 137 -18.44 3.66 -6.47
N LYS A 138 -18.94 4.52 -7.36
CA LYS A 138 -19.31 5.90 -7.03
C LYS A 138 -20.27 5.99 -5.83
N GLU A 139 -21.18 5.03 -5.70
CA GLU A 139 -22.16 4.99 -4.61
C GLU A 139 -21.61 4.33 -3.33
N ASN A 140 -20.65 3.41 -3.47
CA ASN A 140 -20.12 2.57 -2.39
C ASN A 140 -18.69 2.95 -1.95
N PHE A 141 -18.16 4.08 -2.45
CA PHE A 141 -16.80 4.54 -2.14
C PHE A 141 -16.72 5.22 -0.78
N ASP A 142 -15.80 4.75 0.06
CA ASP A 142 -15.51 5.36 1.35
C ASP A 142 -14.39 6.41 1.23
N TRP A 143 -14.74 7.69 1.42
CA TRP A 143 -13.80 8.79 1.28
C TRP A 143 -12.80 8.90 2.43
N ARG A 144 -13.19 8.50 3.65
CA ARG A 144 -12.38 8.66 4.87
C ARG A 144 -12.48 7.43 5.77
N PRO A 145 -12.05 6.26 5.28
CA PRO A 145 -12.15 5.05 6.07
C PRO A 145 -11.36 5.16 7.38
N TYR A 146 -10.21 5.84 7.35
CA TYR A 146 -9.34 6.08 8.50
C TYR A 146 -9.98 6.91 9.64
N ALA A 147 -11.04 7.68 9.35
CA ALA A 147 -11.77 8.45 10.36
C ALA A 147 -12.86 7.62 11.08
N LYS A 148 -13.15 6.40 10.60
CA LYS A 148 -14.19 5.55 11.20
C LYS A 148 -13.67 4.83 12.43
N ALA A 149 -14.47 4.86 13.50
CA ALA A 149 -14.23 4.07 14.71
C ALA A 149 -14.22 2.57 14.39
N LEU A 150 -13.27 1.85 14.99
CA LEU A 150 -13.15 0.40 14.86
C LEU A 150 -13.11 -0.22 16.25
N ARG A 151 -13.75 -1.39 16.39
CA ARG A 151 -13.70 -2.15 17.64
C ARG A 151 -12.26 -2.51 17.95
N ASN A 152 -11.84 -2.27 19.20
CA ASN A 152 -10.48 -2.51 19.71
C ASN A 152 -9.38 -1.62 19.11
N TRP A 153 -9.73 -0.51 18.44
CA TRP A 153 -8.76 0.48 17.95
C TRP A 153 -9.19 1.90 18.32
N ASN A 154 -8.31 2.62 19.02
CA ASN A 154 -8.54 4.01 19.39
C ASN A 154 -8.28 4.90 18.18
N LEU A 155 -9.29 5.69 17.78
CA LEU A 155 -9.16 6.65 16.68
C LEU A 155 -8.14 7.74 17.08
N PRO A 156 -7.10 7.98 16.27
CA PRO A 156 -6.16 9.07 16.53
C PRO A 156 -6.82 10.43 16.39
N GLU A 157 -6.50 11.34 17.33
CA GLU A 157 -7.11 12.69 17.41
C GLU A 157 -6.84 13.58 16.19
N PHE A 158 -5.82 13.27 15.39
CA PHE A 158 -5.48 14.04 14.20
C PHE A 158 -6.42 13.81 13.00
N TYR A 159 -7.31 12.82 13.07
CA TYR A 159 -8.35 12.61 12.07
C TYR A 159 -9.67 13.24 12.52
N ALA A 160 -10.01 14.39 11.96
CA ALA A 160 -11.32 15.00 12.19
C ALA A 160 -12.44 14.13 11.59
N GLU A 161 -13.49 13.87 12.38
CA GLU A 161 -14.67 13.11 11.93
C GLU A 161 -15.48 13.85 10.85
N LYS A 162 -15.32 15.17 10.73
CA LYS A 162 -16.02 16.02 9.76
C LYS A 162 -15.03 16.81 8.90
N GLU A 163 -15.43 17.06 7.65
CA GLU A 163 -14.78 18.06 6.81
C GLU A 163 -14.95 19.44 7.43
N MET A 164 -13.85 20.21 7.50
CA MET A 164 -13.91 21.65 7.77
C MET A 164 -14.38 22.38 6.52
#